data_AF-A0ABD0K8R5-F1
#
_entry.id   AF-A0ABD0K8R5-F1
#
_cell.length_a   1.000
_cell.length_b   1.000
_cell.length_c   1.000
_cell.angle_alpha   90.00
_cell.angle_beta   90.00
_cell.angle_gamma   90.00
#
_symmetry.space_group_name_H-M   'P 1'
#
loop_
_entity.id
_entity.type
_entity.pdbx_description
1 polymer ?
#
loop_
_entity_poly.entity_id
_entity_poly.type
_entity_poly.pdbx_seq_one_letter_code
_entity_poly.pdbx_strand_id
1 'polypeptide(L)'
;MHCGGWSDRLDGITLGYVIANLTNRRFGIQIPAMSCSLASFLEPNEVDKFTEGAARMETRTDDPRLNQAMETADLDTTFSARTALLNANMDVLDNLKMNKLYKQTLSWMQPLTRDQIFVRIDKKLFKLSPRTQAEIPVRVKRTTVVHSFPYGGL
;
A
#
# COMPACT_ATOMS: atom_id res chain seq x y z
N MET A 1 -10.73 -12.84 -16.13
CA MET A 1 -10.52 -11.97 -14.95
C MET A 1 -9.47 -10.95 -15.32
N HIS A 2 -9.78 -9.65 -15.25
CA HIS A 2 -8.81 -8.58 -15.42
C HIS A 2 -8.35 -8.14 -14.03
N CYS A 3 -7.05 -8.22 -13.74
CA CYS A 3 -6.52 -7.96 -12.40
C CYS A 3 -6.08 -6.51 -12.18
N GLY A 4 -6.69 -5.55 -12.88
CA GLY A 4 -6.23 -4.16 -12.88
C GLY A 4 -4.77 -4.00 -13.31
N GLY A 5 -4.28 -2.77 -13.23
CA GLY A 5 -2.86 -2.45 -13.40
C GLY A 5 -2.01 -2.92 -12.22
N TRP A 6 -0.70 -2.95 -12.40
CA TRP A 6 0.25 -3.22 -11.30
C TRP A 6 0.21 -2.11 -10.24
N SER A 7 0.05 -0.86 -10.68
CA SER A 7 -0.10 0.30 -9.79
C SER A 7 -1.29 0.14 -8.86
N ASP A 8 -2.46 -0.19 -9.41
CA ASP A 8 -3.70 -0.37 -8.66
C ASP A 8 -3.55 -1.40 -7.51
N ARG A 9 -2.79 -2.47 -7.74
CA ARG A 9 -2.53 -3.49 -6.71
C ARG A 9 -1.64 -2.97 -5.61
N LEU A 10 -0.60 -2.21 -5.95
CA LEU A 10 0.28 -1.59 -4.96
C LEU A 10 -0.47 -0.54 -4.14
N ASP A 11 -1.37 0.22 -4.76
CA ASP A 11 -2.26 1.16 -4.06
C ASP A 11 -3.12 0.40 -3.03
N GLY A 12 -3.77 -0.69 -3.44
CA GLY A 12 -4.58 -1.50 -2.53
C GLY A 12 -3.82 -2.16 -1.39
N ILE A 13 -2.63 -2.69 -1.69
CA ILE A 13 -1.73 -3.28 -0.69
C ILE A 13 -1.26 -2.21 0.30
N THR A 14 -0.85 -1.05 -0.19
CA THR A 14 -0.38 0.07 0.62
C THR A 14 -1.48 0.53 1.55
N LEU A 15 -2.69 0.74 1.04
CA LEU A 15 -3.85 1.08 1.84
C LEU A 15 -4.14 0.03 2.92
N GLY A 16 -4.19 -1.26 2.53
CA GLY A 16 -4.44 -2.36 3.45
C GLY A 16 -3.41 -2.41 4.59
N TYR A 17 -2.13 -2.17 4.28
CA TYR A 17 -1.08 -2.11 5.29
C TYR A 17 -1.30 -0.95 6.25
N VAL A 18 -1.63 0.24 5.77
CA VAL A 18 -1.88 1.40 6.63
C VAL A 18 -3.08 1.13 7.55
N ILE A 19 -4.20 0.64 7.01
CA ILE A 19 -5.40 0.31 7.80
C ILE A 19 -5.07 -0.73 8.87
N ALA A 20 -4.32 -1.78 8.51
CA ALA A 20 -3.92 -2.80 9.48
C ALA A 20 -3.08 -2.20 10.63
N ASN A 21 -2.16 -1.28 10.34
CA ASN A 21 -1.40 -0.58 11.38
C ASN A 21 -2.29 0.33 12.24
N LEU A 22 -3.22 1.07 11.64
CA LEU A 22 -4.12 1.97 12.38
C LEU A 22 -5.05 1.23 13.34
N THR A 23 -5.46 0.02 12.96
CA THR A 23 -6.37 -0.86 13.72
C THR A 23 -5.64 -1.90 14.58
N ASN A 24 -4.30 -1.80 14.65
CA ASN A 24 -3.44 -2.74 15.37
C ASN A 24 -3.66 -4.23 14.99
N ARG A 25 -3.79 -4.49 13.69
CA ARG A 25 -4.03 -5.81 13.09
C ARG A 25 -2.79 -6.33 12.38
N ARG A 26 -2.71 -7.66 12.26
CA ARG A 26 -1.74 -8.29 11.37
C ARG A 26 -2.13 -8.04 9.91
N PHE A 27 -1.14 -7.66 9.13
CA PHE A 27 -1.30 -7.45 7.70
C PHE A 27 -0.80 -8.68 6.93
N GLY A 28 -1.57 -9.11 5.95
CA GLY A 28 -1.20 -10.17 5.01
C GLY A 28 -1.68 -9.82 3.61
N ILE A 29 -0.98 -10.34 2.61
CA ILE A 29 -1.33 -10.10 1.21
C ILE A 29 -1.81 -11.41 0.59
N GLN A 30 -2.98 -11.37 -0.04
CA GLN A 30 -3.49 -12.47 -0.84
C GLN A 30 -3.53 -12.05 -2.30
N ILE A 31 -2.78 -12.74 -3.15
CA ILE A 31 -2.82 -12.55 -4.60
C ILE A 31 -3.44 -13.82 -5.20
N PRO A 32 -4.61 -13.74 -5.85
CA PRO A 32 -5.20 -14.90 -6.50
C PRO A 32 -4.22 -15.52 -7.50
N ALA A 33 -4.13 -16.85 -7.50
CA ALA A 33 -3.32 -17.58 -8.46
C ALA A 33 -3.87 -17.39 -9.89
N MET A 34 -2.95 -17.20 -10.85
CA MET A 34 -3.10 -16.98 -12.30
C MET A 34 -3.09 -15.52 -12.79
N SER A 35 -2.17 -15.26 -13.74
CA SER A 35 -1.94 -14.01 -14.52
C SER A 35 -1.57 -12.72 -13.77
N CYS A 36 -1.59 -12.73 -12.43
CA CYS A 36 -1.57 -11.49 -11.62
C CYS A 36 -0.54 -11.53 -10.48
N SER A 37 0.37 -12.50 -10.52
CA SER A 37 1.35 -12.72 -9.47
C SER A 37 2.39 -11.60 -9.44
N LEU A 38 2.50 -10.89 -8.30
CA LEU A 38 3.61 -9.97 -8.04
C LEU A 38 4.93 -10.71 -7.76
N ALA A 39 4.86 -12.02 -7.46
CA ALA A 39 5.99 -12.81 -6.95
C ALA A 39 7.16 -12.94 -7.94
N SER A 40 6.93 -12.70 -9.24
CA SER A 40 8.02 -12.66 -10.22
C SER A 40 8.91 -11.41 -10.06
N PHE A 41 8.39 -10.35 -9.44
CA PHE A 41 9.05 -9.04 -9.34
C PHE A 41 9.38 -8.63 -7.90
N LEU A 42 8.47 -8.92 -6.98
CA LEU A 42 8.55 -8.52 -5.58
C LEU A 42 8.41 -9.74 -4.68
N GLU A 43 9.22 -9.79 -3.63
CA GLU A 43 9.09 -10.73 -2.53
C GLU A 43 8.70 -9.98 -1.25
N PRO A 44 7.91 -10.60 -0.35
CA PRO A 44 7.65 -10.03 0.97
C PRO A 44 8.96 -9.81 1.73
N ASN A 45 9.06 -8.70 2.45
CA ASN A 45 10.17 -8.38 3.32
C ASN A 45 9.77 -8.55 4.80
N GLU A 46 8.99 -7.62 5.37
CA GLU A 46 8.59 -7.63 6.79
C GLU A 46 7.17 -8.15 7.07
N VAL A 47 6.47 -8.68 6.06
CA VAL A 47 5.06 -9.11 6.20
C VAL A 47 4.90 -10.62 6.13
N ASP A 48 3.85 -11.12 6.81
CA ASP A 48 3.45 -12.52 6.71
C ASP A 48 3.27 -12.90 5.23
N LYS A 49 3.79 -14.07 4.85
CA LYS A 49 3.89 -14.54 3.46
C LYS A 49 2.56 -14.41 2.71
N PHE A 50 2.64 -14.31 1.39
CA PHE A 50 1.47 -14.44 0.53
C PHE A 50 0.70 -15.71 0.90
N THR A 51 -0.52 -15.55 1.41
CA THR A 51 -1.37 -16.69 1.81
C THR A 51 -2.45 -16.88 0.76
N GLU A 52 -2.57 -18.11 0.27
CA GLU A 52 -3.69 -18.52 -0.57
C GLU A 52 -4.83 -18.98 0.35
N GLY A 53 -5.96 -18.28 0.37
CA GLY A 53 -7.12 -18.72 1.15
C GLY A 53 -8.40 -17.96 0.83
N ALA A 54 -9.48 -18.64 0.45
CA ALA A 54 -10.75 -17.98 0.16
C ALA A 54 -11.32 -17.34 1.44
N ALA A 55 -11.37 -16.02 1.50
CA ALA A 55 -12.12 -15.30 2.53
C ALA A 55 -13.13 -14.34 1.88
N ARG A 56 -14.20 -14.04 2.63
CA ARG A 56 -15.31 -13.19 2.20
C ARG A 56 -14.81 -11.75 2.04
N MET A 57 -15.02 -11.21 0.84
CA MET A 57 -14.69 -9.84 0.45
C MET A 57 -15.69 -8.88 1.10
N GLU A 58 -15.24 -8.01 2.01
CA GLU A 58 -16.17 -7.11 2.73
C GLU A 58 -16.23 -5.69 2.16
N THR A 59 -15.32 -5.28 1.27
CA THR A 59 -15.44 -3.95 0.63
C THR A 59 -14.70 -3.87 -0.71
N ARG A 60 -15.31 -3.22 -1.71
CA ARG A 60 -14.67 -2.84 -2.98
C ARG A 60 -14.43 -1.33 -3.00
N THR A 61 -13.28 -0.92 -3.55
CA THR A 61 -12.87 0.49 -3.66
C THR A 61 -13.66 1.34 -4.65
N ASP A 62 -14.43 0.76 -5.56
CA ASP A 62 -15.32 1.55 -6.43
C ASP A 62 -16.52 2.15 -5.67
N ASP A 63 -16.63 1.89 -4.36
CA ASP A 63 -17.62 2.49 -3.49
C ASP A 63 -17.18 3.91 -3.05
N PRO A 64 -17.90 4.99 -3.46
CA PRO A 64 -17.64 6.35 -2.99
C PRO A 64 -17.69 6.48 -1.47
N ARG A 65 -18.39 5.56 -0.78
CA ARG A 65 -18.44 5.51 0.67
C ARG A 65 -17.10 5.16 1.29
N LEU A 66 -16.24 4.42 0.59
CA LEU A 66 -14.90 4.11 1.10
C LEU A 66 -14.03 5.36 1.17
N ASN A 67 -14.06 6.23 0.16
CA ASN A 67 -13.33 7.50 0.17
C ASN A 67 -13.76 8.38 1.35
N GLN A 68 -15.07 8.51 1.56
CA GLN A 68 -15.63 9.27 2.67
C GLN A 68 -15.29 8.62 4.03
N ALA A 69 -15.31 7.29 4.10
CA ALA A 69 -14.95 6.56 5.30
C ALA A 69 -13.48 6.77 5.67
N MET A 70 -12.56 6.80 4.70
CA MET A 70 -11.15 7.06 4.99
C MET A 70 -10.94 8.42 5.66
N GLU A 71 -11.72 9.43 5.30
CA GLU A 71 -11.58 10.78 5.85
C GLU A 71 -12.17 10.93 7.26
N THR A 72 -13.22 10.19 7.61
CA THR A 72 -14.00 10.49 8.82
C THR A 72 -14.37 9.31 9.69
N ALA A 73 -14.34 8.09 9.15
CA ALA A 73 -14.80 6.92 9.88
C ALA A 73 -13.77 6.46 10.93
N ASP A 74 -14.30 5.85 11.98
CA ASP A 74 -13.55 4.95 12.84
C ASP A 74 -13.35 3.62 12.11
N LEU A 75 -12.11 3.34 11.73
CA LEU A 75 -11.73 2.15 10.98
C LEU A 75 -11.79 0.88 11.82
N ASP A 76 -11.64 0.96 13.15
CA ASP A 76 -11.80 -0.21 14.01
C ASP A 76 -13.26 -0.69 14.03
N THR A 77 -14.18 0.27 14.07
CA THR A 77 -15.62 0.00 13.94
C THR A 77 -15.98 -0.43 12.51
N THR A 78 -15.38 0.20 11.49
CA THR A 78 -15.64 -0.13 10.07
C THR A 78 -15.17 -1.56 9.73
N PHE A 79 -14.03 -1.98 10.25
CA PHE A 79 -13.45 -3.30 10.04
C PHE A 79 -13.63 -4.20 11.27
N SER A 80 -14.82 -4.24 11.85
CA SER A 80 -15.07 -4.93 13.13
C SER A 80 -14.93 -6.46 13.08
N ALA A 81 -14.94 -7.06 11.89
CA ALA A 81 -14.75 -8.50 11.72
C ALA A 81 -13.37 -8.96 12.24
N ARG A 82 -13.26 -10.20 12.72
CA ARG A 82 -11.98 -10.79 13.15
C ARG A 82 -10.94 -10.80 12.03
N THR A 83 -11.39 -11.04 10.81
CA THR A 83 -10.58 -10.99 9.59
C THR A 83 -11.31 -10.09 8.61
N ALA A 84 -10.70 -8.96 8.26
CA ALA A 84 -11.22 -8.05 7.25
C ALA A 84 -10.46 -8.30 5.94
N LEU A 85 -11.20 -8.45 4.84
CA LEU A 85 -10.62 -8.45 3.51
C LEU A 85 -10.91 -7.14 2.80
N LEU A 86 -9.84 -6.48 2.39
CA LEU A 86 -9.89 -5.26 1.61
C LEU A 86 -9.57 -5.59 0.14
N ASN A 87 -10.52 -5.32 -0.75
CA ASN A 87 -10.24 -5.25 -2.18
C ASN A 87 -10.14 -3.79 -2.59
N ALA A 88 -8.92 -3.34 -2.81
CA ALA A 88 -8.63 -1.95 -3.10
C ALA A 88 -7.80 -1.77 -4.38
N ASN A 89 -8.18 -0.76 -5.18
CA ASN A 89 -7.54 -0.39 -6.43
C ASN A 89 -7.38 1.14 -6.60
N MET A 90 -7.69 1.92 -5.57
CA MET A 90 -7.59 3.37 -5.57
C MET A 90 -6.67 3.85 -4.47
N ASP A 91 -5.93 4.91 -4.76
CA ASP A 91 -5.23 5.67 -3.74
C ASP A 91 -6.19 6.64 -3.03
N VAL A 92 -6.30 6.45 -1.72
CA VAL A 92 -7.13 7.23 -0.81
C VAL A 92 -6.33 7.73 0.40
N LEU A 93 -4.99 7.69 0.30
CA LEU A 93 -4.09 8.06 1.39
C LEU A 93 -4.24 9.53 1.78
N ASP A 94 -4.54 10.41 0.83
CA ASP A 94 -4.77 11.82 1.12
C ASP A 94 -6.03 12.03 1.98
N ASN A 95 -7.14 11.32 1.69
CA ASN A 95 -8.32 11.33 2.55
C ASN A 95 -7.99 10.77 3.94
N LEU A 96 -7.24 9.67 4.00
CA LEU A 96 -6.84 9.05 5.25
C LEU A 96 -5.97 9.99 6.11
N LYS A 97 -5.05 10.76 5.50
CA LYS A 97 -4.24 11.79 6.18
C LYS A 97 -5.09 12.86 6.87
N MET A 98 -6.29 13.12 6.37
CA MET A 98 -7.22 14.10 6.92
C MET A 98 -8.05 13.55 8.09
N ASN A 99 -7.99 12.24 8.34
CA ASN A 99 -8.78 11.60 9.38
C ASN A 99 -8.35 12.04 10.79
N LYS A 100 -9.26 12.76 11.45
CA LYS A 100 -9.02 13.36 12.76
C LYS A 100 -8.80 12.33 13.86
N LEU A 101 -9.43 11.15 13.75
CA LEU A 101 -9.28 10.06 14.73
C LEU A 101 -7.87 9.48 14.72
N TYR A 102 -7.24 9.43 13.55
CA TYR A 102 -5.91 8.85 13.36
C TYR A 102 -4.80 9.88 13.18
N LYS A 103 -5.09 11.17 13.39
CA LYS A 103 -4.15 12.29 13.15
C LYS A 103 -2.78 12.07 13.82
N GLN A 104 -2.76 11.60 15.06
CA GLN A 104 -1.53 11.34 15.79
C GLN A 104 -0.74 10.17 15.19
N THR A 105 -1.42 9.06 14.91
CA THR A 105 -0.82 7.85 14.32
C THR A 105 -0.32 8.09 12.89
N LEU A 106 -1.01 8.95 12.14
CA LEU A 106 -0.67 9.35 10.77
C LEU A 106 0.24 10.58 10.67
N SER A 107 0.71 11.11 11.80
CA SER A 107 1.56 12.31 11.84
C SER A 107 2.83 12.18 10.99
N TRP A 108 3.37 10.96 10.86
CA TRP A 108 4.54 10.67 10.03
C TRP A 108 4.28 10.86 8.53
N MET A 109 3.03 10.78 8.06
CA MET A 109 2.65 10.99 6.66
C MET A 109 2.47 12.47 6.31
N GLN A 110 2.22 13.33 7.30
CA GLN A 110 1.92 14.75 7.09
C GLN A 110 3.00 15.51 6.31
N PRO A 111 4.31 15.37 6.64
CA PRO A 111 5.35 16.07 5.91
C PRO A 111 5.73 15.40 4.58
N LEU A 112 5.12 14.25 4.24
CA LEU A 112 5.51 13.45 3.08
C LEU A 112 4.55 13.68 1.91
N THR A 113 5.12 13.71 0.71
CA THR A 113 4.35 13.59 -0.53
C THR A 113 3.80 12.17 -0.67
N ARG A 114 2.79 12.01 -1.54
CA ARG A 114 2.24 10.70 -1.92
C ARG A 114 3.35 9.70 -2.26
N ASP A 115 4.22 10.03 -3.21
CA ASP A 115 5.29 9.13 -3.68
C ASP A 115 6.26 8.74 -2.56
N GLN A 116 6.55 9.66 -1.64
CA GLN A 116 7.41 9.37 -0.49
C GLN A 116 6.77 8.38 0.49
N ILE A 117 5.44 8.44 0.66
CA ILE A 117 4.69 7.49 1.48
C ILE A 117 4.76 6.10 0.84
N PHE A 118 4.45 6.00 -0.46
CA PHE A 118 4.56 4.74 -1.21
C PHE A 118 5.97 4.15 -1.11
N VAL A 119 7.01 4.92 -1.44
CA VAL A 119 8.40 4.46 -1.34
C VAL A 119 8.74 3.96 0.06
N ARG A 120 8.27 4.63 1.11
CA ARG A 120 8.55 4.24 2.50
C ARG A 120 7.83 2.96 2.89
N ILE A 121 6.58 2.79 2.46
CA ILE A 121 5.78 1.58 2.73
C ILE A 121 6.32 0.42 1.89
N ASP A 122 6.46 0.59 0.58
CA ASP A 122 6.92 -0.47 -0.33
C ASP A 122 8.28 -1.02 0.05
N LYS A 123 9.22 -0.18 0.51
CA LYS A 123 10.52 -0.64 1.02
C LYS A 123 10.42 -1.50 2.29
N LYS A 124 9.38 -1.30 3.10
CA LYS A 124 9.11 -2.15 4.26
C LYS A 124 8.44 -3.45 3.85
N LEU A 125 7.46 -3.37 2.95
CA LEU A 125 6.65 -4.52 2.54
C LEU A 125 7.41 -5.46 1.61
N PHE A 126 8.25 -4.91 0.74
CA PHE A 126 8.80 -5.63 -0.39
C PHE A 126 10.30 -5.45 -0.53
N LYS A 127 10.90 -6.49 -1.08
CA LYS A 127 12.21 -6.45 -1.73
C LYS A 127 12.05 -6.95 -3.16
N LEU A 128 12.97 -6.54 -4.03
CA LEU A 128 13.02 -7.07 -5.39
C LEU A 128 13.30 -8.58 -5.36
N SER A 129 12.63 -9.33 -6.22
CA SER A 129 12.91 -10.76 -6.40
C SER A 129 14.35 -10.96 -6.91
N PRO A 130 15.00 -12.09 -6.63
CA PRO A 130 16.34 -12.39 -7.15
C PRO A 130 16.41 -12.27 -8.67
N ARG A 131 15.35 -12.68 -9.36
CA ARG A 131 15.23 -12.55 -10.82
C ARG A 131 15.25 -11.08 -11.25
N THR A 132 14.42 -10.23 -10.66
CA THR A 132 14.38 -8.81 -10.99
C THR A 132 15.69 -8.11 -10.63
N GLN A 133 16.33 -8.48 -9.52
CA GLN A 133 17.65 -7.95 -9.17
C GLN A 133 18.73 -8.32 -10.20
N ALA A 134 18.63 -9.49 -10.82
CA ALA A 134 19.54 -9.93 -11.87
C ALA A 134 19.31 -9.21 -13.21
N GLU A 135 18.05 -8.88 -13.52
CA GLU A 135 17.65 -8.19 -14.76
C GLU A 135 17.88 -6.67 -14.71
N ILE A 136 17.98 -6.05 -13.52
CA ILE A 136 18.32 -4.62 -13.41
C ILE A 136 19.78 -4.39 -13.82
N PRO A 137 20.02 -3.58 -14.87
CA PRO A 137 21.38 -3.30 -15.35
C PRO A 137 22.25 -2.72 -14.24
N VAL A 138 23.53 -3.13 -14.20
CA VAL A 138 24.52 -2.65 -13.23
C VAL A 138 24.62 -1.11 -13.18
N ARG A 139 24.29 -0.42 -14.28
CA ARG A 139 24.28 1.06 -14.35
C ARG A 139 23.20 1.72 -13.49
N VAL A 140 22.06 1.06 -13.24
CA VAL A 140 20.98 1.59 -12.39
C VAL A 140 21.29 1.36 -10.90
N LYS A 141 22.09 0.34 -10.56
CA LYS A 141 22.48 0.02 -9.18
C LYS A 141 23.40 1.09 -8.54
N ARG A 142 23.97 2.01 -9.33
CA ARG A 142 24.91 3.05 -8.89
C ARG A 142 24.36 4.47 -8.97
N THR A 143 23.11 4.65 -9.39
CA THR A 143 22.53 5.99 -9.48
C THR A 143 21.98 6.41 -8.13
N THR A 144 22.79 7.12 -7.34
CA THR A 144 22.26 8.00 -6.29
C THR A 144 21.45 9.07 -7.00
N VAL A 145 20.12 9.03 -6.87
CA VAL A 145 19.27 10.13 -7.33
C VAL A 145 19.55 11.33 -6.43
N VAL A 146 20.41 12.24 -6.88
CA VAL A 146 20.59 13.55 -6.26
C VAL A 146 19.48 14.44 -6.79
N HIS A 147 18.37 14.54 -6.05
CA HIS A 147 17.40 15.61 -6.28
C HIS A 147 17.99 16.90 -5.72
N SER A 148 18.57 17.72 -6.58
CA SER A 148 18.77 19.14 -6.31
C SER A 148 17.51 19.90 -6.71
N PHE A 149 16.76 20.40 -5.74
CA PHE A 149 15.77 21.44 -6.00
C PHE A 149 16.55 22.76 -6.18
N PRO A 150 16.44 23.46 -7.33
CA PRO A 150 16.87 24.84 -7.38
C PRO A 150 15.86 25.67 -6.59
N TYR A 151 16.22 26.03 -5.36
CA TYR A 151 15.68 27.23 -4.72
C TYR A 151 16.37 28.46 -5.36
N GLY A 152 15.58 29.45 -5.75
CA GLY A 152 16.05 30.79 -6.14
C GLY A 152 15.33 31.28 -7.40
N GLY A 153 14.59 32.39 -7.40
CA GLY A 153 14.43 33.44 -6.41
C GLY A 153 13.25 34.34 -6.77
N LEU A 154 12.93 35.21 -5.81
CA LEU A 154 11.94 36.30 -5.85
C LEU A 154 12.04 37.16 -7.12
#